data_AF-A0AB34FBN8-F1
#
_entry.id   AF-A0AB34FBN8-F1
#
_cell.length_a   1.000
_cell.length_b   1.000
_cell.length_c   1.000
_cell.angle_alpha   90.00
_cell.angle_beta   90.00
_cell.angle_gamma   90.00
#
_symmetry.space_group_name_H-M   'P 1'
#
loop_
_entity.id
_entity.type
_entity.pdbx_description
1 polymer ?
#
loop_
_entity_poly.entity_id
_entity_poly.type
_entity_poly.pdbx_seq_one_letter_code
_entity_poly.pdbx_strand_id
1 'polypeptide(L)'
;MFLANFFVLTHCLAIQIILSKVSPQKPVKAKTTAPLLLGTCLAAIPAVQGRAVGGPATDWMHNAKFGVMQHWLAEGCPGRDGSCGDPAPTVSSWNSRVNNYDVDGVVSQLKSIGAGYLVLAVGQNSGYWAAPNSVYDELVPPTDIHPSRLSKRDLISDMGSALHNAGLKFIVYAPIDTPCRDDYARTELDGPQCDGAPSSSTYQQNWIRILTQWSRQWGTEVDGWWVDGAFRDGNIKSTQPSPYPNLASYYTAAAGAVRAGNPNALVALNPGNWKLVPISDQPVSDFTPGETSMKAWPNPFGVTSRFVNDRGTQLQFHTLAEAQTVWGAPPNYGMTSSDAQIVANTLNVTSFGGVVTWDVGYDRANGHISDAAMAQLKKVGQAVYQSFNSFDVAKIAALCADCMHESANGSRRRDNDDIRADQDALEDIDNIMSTCGFTSTKYNPSATGEVQSITIAATAATDISQLTTTLAGGSQPAQISAGGSNGTTQPGVTKTTTMTSGSRTITSTGAAAATRAPVVAYVAGAAVAGGLML
;
A
#
# COMPACT_ATOMS: atom_id res chain seq x y z
N MET A 1 9.93 30.40 19.37
CA MET A 1 10.89 30.78 18.32
C MET A 1 12.04 29.76 18.19
N PHE A 2 11.78 28.45 18.36
CA PHE A 2 12.78 27.38 18.21
C PHE A 2 12.20 26.17 17.42
N LEU A 3 11.15 26.42 16.62
CA LEU A 3 10.28 25.39 16.04
C LEU A 3 10.19 25.44 14.51
N ALA A 4 10.92 26.35 13.85
CA ALA A 4 10.93 26.47 12.39
C ALA A 4 11.97 25.57 11.71
N ASN A 5 13.09 25.25 12.37
CA ASN A 5 14.24 24.60 11.73
C ASN A 5 14.05 23.11 11.42
N PHE A 6 13.14 22.46 12.11
CA PHE A 6 13.10 20.99 12.10
C PHE A 6 12.06 20.41 11.13
N PHE A 7 11.05 21.19 10.74
CA PHE A 7 9.90 20.69 9.98
C PHE A 7 9.97 20.98 8.47
N VAL A 8 10.75 22.00 8.06
CA VAL A 8 10.85 22.37 6.64
C VAL A 8 11.83 21.47 5.87
N LEU A 9 12.82 20.89 6.55
CA LEU A 9 13.80 19.99 5.94
C LEU A 9 13.17 18.68 5.40
N THR A 10 12.13 18.17 6.05
CA THR A 10 11.46 16.92 5.64
C THR A 10 10.63 17.09 4.37
N HIS A 11 10.17 18.30 4.06
CA HIS A 11 9.27 18.57 2.93
C HIS A 11 9.99 19.04 1.66
N CYS A 12 11.20 19.59 1.77
CA CYS A 12 11.99 19.96 0.58
C CYS A 12 12.59 18.71 -0.11
N LEU A 13 12.70 17.60 0.62
CA LEU A 13 13.12 16.31 0.08
C LEU A 13 12.08 15.67 -0.87
N ALA A 14 10.79 16.01 -0.74
CA ALA A 14 9.72 15.43 -1.56
C ALA A 14 9.53 16.13 -2.92
N ILE A 15 9.90 17.42 -3.04
CA ILE A 15 9.61 18.23 -4.23
C ILE A 15 10.72 18.14 -5.30
N GLN A 16 11.98 17.87 -4.92
CA GLN A 16 13.06 17.72 -5.90
C GLN A 16 13.08 16.38 -6.66
N ILE A 17 12.34 15.36 -6.21
CA ILE A 17 12.26 14.06 -6.91
C ILE A 17 11.31 14.09 -8.12
N ILE A 18 10.47 15.13 -8.27
CA ILE A 18 9.45 15.20 -9.34
C ILE A 18 9.85 16.09 -10.53
N LEU A 19 10.94 16.86 -10.46
CA LEU A 19 11.38 17.75 -11.55
C LEU A 19 12.85 17.58 -11.93
N SER A 20 13.24 16.38 -12.34
CA SER A 20 14.49 16.19 -13.09
C SER A 20 14.48 14.92 -13.94
N LYS A 21 13.60 14.85 -14.96
CA LYS A 21 13.80 13.99 -16.13
C LYS A 21 12.84 14.31 -17.28
N VAL A 22 12.97 15.50 -17.87
CA VAL A 22 12.57 15.70 -19.27
C VAL A 22 13.61 16.62 -19.92
N SER A 23 14.53 16.02 -20.68
CA SER A 23 15.26 16.73 -21.71
C SER A 23 15.24 15.86 -22.98
N PRO A 24 14.66 16.34 -24.10
CA PRO A 24 14.52 15.54 -25.31
C PRO A 24 15.84 15.53 -26.09
N GLN A 25 16.51 14.37 -26.15
CA GLN A 25 17.62 14.18 -27.09
C GLN A 25 17.10 13.71 -28.46
N LYS A 26 17.57 14.42 -29.50
CA LYS A 26 17.30 14.17 -30.93
C LYS A 26 17.83 12.80 -31.37
N PRO A 27 17.22 12.15 -32.38
CA PRO A 27 17.65 10.84 -32.85
C PRO A 27 18.85 10.94 -33.79
N VAL A 28 19.93 10.22 -33.48
CA VAL A 28 21.04 9.96 -34.40
C VAL A 28 20.74 8.69 -35.18
N LYS A 29 20.71 8.80 -36.50
CA LYS A 29 20.58 7.67 -37.44
C LYS A 29 21.86 6.84 -37.43
N ALA A 30 21.76 5.53 -37.17
CA ALA A 30 22.83 4.57 -37.42
C ALA A 30 22.35 3.48 -38.39
N LYS A 31 23.23 3.16 -39.34
CA LYS A 31 22.99 2.36 -40.54
C LYS A 31 22.93 0.86 -40.24
N THR A 32 22.08 0.20 -41.02
CA THR A 32 21.93 -1.24 -41.21
C THR A 32 23.21 -1.94 -41.66
N THR A 33 23.53 -3.06 -41.02
CA THR A 33 24.23 -4.22 -41.63
C THR A 33 23.84 -5.49 -40.88
N ALA A 34 23.17 -6.41 -41.57
CA ALA A 34 22.87 -7.75 -41.11
C ALA A 34 24.00 -8.72 -41.51
N PRO A 35 24.23 -9.78 -40.72
CA PRO A 35 24.58 -11.05 -41.32
C PRO A 35 23.64 -12.18 -40.88
N LEU A 36 23.34 -12.98 -41.89
CA LEU A 36 22.63 -14.25 -41.90
C LEU A 36 23.42 -15.29 -41.07
N LEU A 37 22.79 -16.01 -40.15
CA LEU A 37 23.35 -17.23 -39.56
C LEU A 37 22.27 -18.29 -39.34
N LEU A 38 22.61 -19.48 -39.84
CA LEU A 38 21.79 -20.67 -40.02
C LEU A 38 21.15 -21.18 -38.72
N GLY A 39 19.96 -21.74 -38.90
CA GLY A 39 19.16 -22.32 -37.85
C GLY A 39 19.72 -23.61 -37.25
N THR A 40 19.59 -23.68 -35.93
CA THR A 40 19.46 -24.90 -35.16
C THR A 40 18.14 -24.82 -34.41
N CYS A 41 17.17 -25.68 -34.79
CA CYS A 41 15.93 -25.86 -34.04
C CYS A 41 16.26 -26.54 -32.70
N LEU A 42 16.63 -25.76 -31.69
CA LEU A 42 16.30 -26.12 -30.32
C LEU A 42 14.80 -25.88 -30.15
N ALA A 43 14.05 -26.93 -29.81
CA ALA A 43 12.71 -26.77 -29.26
C ALA A 43 12.85 -25.87 -28.02
N ALA A 44 12.42 -24.62 -28.14
CA ALA A 44 12.37 -23.70 -27.03
C ALA A 44 11.39 -24.25 -26.00
N ILE A 45 11.91 -24.70 -24.86
CA ILE A 45 11.14 -24.67 -23.62
C ILE A 45 10.72 -23.20 -23.45
N PRO A 46 9.43 -22.84 -23.40
CA PRO A 46 9.08 -21.46 -23.10
C PRO A 46 9.46 -21.20 -21.64
N ALA A 47 10.62 -20.59 -21.42
CA ALA A 47 11.00 -20.02 -20.14
C ALA A 47 10.44 -18.60 -20.03
N VAL A 48 9.58 -18.42 -19.02
CA VAL A 48 9.26 -17.20 -18.25
C VAL A 48 8.86 -15.95 -19.04
N GLN A 49 7.64 -15.44 -18.79
CA GLN A 49 7.40 -14.00 -18.78
C GLN A 49 6.17 -13.59 -17.95
N GLY A 50 6.43 -12.97 -16.79
CA GLY A 50 5.57 -11.92 -16.27
C GLY A 50 5.95 -11.40 -14.89
N ARG A 51 6.54 -10.19 -14.84
CA ARG A 51 7.22 -9.63 -13.68
C ARG A 51 6.64 -8.28 -13.28
N ALA A 52 5.93 -8.25 -12.16
CA ALA A 52 6.35 -7.41 -11.06
C ALA A 52 6.94 -8.32 -9.95
N VAL A 53 8.02 -7.91 -9.28
CA VAL A 53 8.57 -8.58 -8.07
C VAL A 53 9.03 -7.51 -7.09
N GLY A 54 8.08 -6.69 -6.65
CA GLY A 54 8.30 -5.68 -5.63
C GLY A 54 9.10 -4.46 -6.09
N GLY A 55 9.46 -3.62 -5.13
CA GLY A 55 10.24 -2.39 -5.39
C GLY A 55 9.47 -1.41 -6.30
N PRO A 56 10.13 -0.80 -7.31
CA PRO A 56 9.52 0.24 -8.16
C PRO A 56 8.26 -0.20 -8.93
N ALA A 57 8.07 -1.51 -9.17
CA ALA A 57 6.85 -2.00 -9.83
C ALA A 57 5.58 -1.66 -9.05
N THR A 58 5.72 -1.44 -7.74
CA THR A 58 4.63 -1.08 -6.81
C THR A 58 4.43 0.41 -6.62
N ASP A 59 5.15 1.27 -7.36
CA ASP A 59 5.10 2.72 -7.20
C ASP A 59 3.68 3.27 -7.37
N TRP A 60 2.88 2.73 -8.29
CA TRP A 60 1.49 3.17 -8.45
C TRP A 60 0.66 2.89 -7.18
N MET A 61 0.88 1.75 -6.52
CA MET A 61 0.17 1.37 -5.31
C MET A 61 0.61 2.26 -4.14
N HIS A 62 1.93 2.49 -4.01
CA HIS A 62 2.48 3.43 -3.04
C HIS A 62 1.92 4.85 -3.21
N ASN A 63 1.79 5.32 -4.45
CA ASN A 63 1.26 6.64 -4.77
C ASN A 63 -0.25 6.73 -4.53
N ALA A 64 -0.98 5.61 -4.67
CA ALA A 64 -2.40 5.54 -4.39
C ALA A 64 -2.74 5.71 -2.91
N LYS A 65 -1.81 5.38 -1.99
CA LYS A 65 -1.90 5.49 -0.51
C LYS A 65 -3.01 4.66 0.14
N PHE A 66 -4.21 4.68 -0.40
CA PHE A 66 -5.31 3.83 -0.01
C PHE A 66 -6.19 3.41 -1.19
N GLY A 67 -6.86 2.27 -1.01
CA GLY A 67 -7.89 1.76 -1.90
C GLY A 67 -9.09 1.25 -1.13
N VAL A 68 -10.09 0.79 -1.87
CA VAL A 68 -11.32 0.21 -1.32
C VAL A 68 -11.41 -1.25 -1.75
N MET A 69 -11.91 -2.11 -0.88
CA MET A 69 -12.31 -3.46 -1.25
C MET A 69 -13.82 -3.64 -1.12
N GLN A 70 -14.39 -4.36 -2.09
CA GLN A 70 -15.70 -4.97 -1.96
C GLN A 70 -15.54 -6.48 -2.06
N HIS A 71 -15.78 -7.19 -0.96
CA HIS A 71 -16.09 -8.62 -1.00
C HIS A 71 -17.44 -8.86 -1.68
N TRP A 72 -17.52 -8.63 -2.99
CA TRP A 72 -18.70 -8.84 -3.82
C TRP A 72 -19.00 -10.33 -3.98
N LEU A 73 -19.72 -10.88 -3.01
CA LEU A 73 -20.01 -12.30 -2.87
C LEU A 73 -21.52 -12.53 -2.95
N ALA A 74 -21.94 -13.67 -3.50
CA ALA A 74 -23.35 -14.03 -3.61
C ALA A 74 -24.02 -14.18 -2.24
N GLU A 75 -23.25 -14.71 -1.28
CA GLU A 75 -23.59 -14.83 0.14
C GLU A 75 -23.36 -13.53 0.93
N GLY A 76 -22.90 -12.44 0.31
CA GLY A 76 -22.65 -11.14 0.92
C GLY A 76 -21.36 -11.06 1.76
N CYS A 77 -21.05 -12.07 2.58
CA CYS A 77 -19.85 -12.11 3.43
C CYS A 77 -19.21 -13.52 3.48
N PRO A 78 -17.91 -13.65 3.82
CA PRO A 78 -17.20 -14.94 3.84
C PRO A 78 -17.56 -15.85 5.03
N GLY A 79 -18.38 -15.40 6.00
CA GLY A 79 -18.65 -16.10 7.26
C GLY A 79 -19.27 -17.51 7.11
N ARG A 80 -18.85 -18.46 7.98
CA ARG A 80 -19.28 -19.87 7.99
C ARG A 80 -20.58 -20.14 8.76
N ASP A 81 -21.10 -19.17 9.49
CA ASP A 81 -22.12 -19.35 10.53
C ASP A 81 -23.37 -18.48 10.34
N GLY A 82 -23.57 -17.90 9.15
CA GLY A 82 -24.74 -17.06 8.89
C GLY A 82 -24.76 -15.73 9.66
N SER A 83 -23.63 -15.32 10.26
CA SER A 83 -23.53 -14.10 11.08
C SER A 83 -23.68 -12.78 10.32
N CYS A 84 -23.54 -12.80 8.98
CA CYS A 84 -23.68 -11.61 8.14
C CYS A 84 -24.12 -11.91 6.69
N GLY A 85 -24.41 -13.18 6.37
CA GLY A 85 -24.56 -13.61 4.99
C GLY A 85 -26.02 -13.70 4.54
N ASP A 86 -26.27 -13.28 3.30
CA ASP A 86 -27.55 -13.56 2.64
C ASP A 86 -27.63 -15.08 2.33
N PRO A 87 -28.84 -15.69 2.34
CA PRO A 87 -29.01 -17.00 1.73
C PRO A 87 -28.45 -17.00 0.31
N ALA A 88 -27.79 -18.09 -0.08
CA ALA A 88 -27.25 -18.21 -1.43
C ALA A 88 -28.37 -17.93 -2.45
N PRO A 89 -28.16 -17.01 -3.41
CA PRO A 89 -29.19 -16.66 -4.37
C PRO A 89 -29.45 -17.84 -5.31
N THR A 90 -30.52 -17.75 -6.10
CA THR A 90 -30.65 -18.56 -7.32
C THR A 90 -29.70 -18.03 -8.40
N VAL A 91 -29.36 -18.85 -9.40
CA VAL A 91 -28.57 -18.39 -10.57
C VAL A 91 -29.20 -17.17 -11.26
N SER A 92 -30.53 -17.13 -11.39
CA SER A 92 -31.22 -15.98 -11.96
C SER A 92 -31.08 -14.73 -11.09
N SER A 93 -31.18 -14.86 -9.76
CA SER A 93 -31.02 -13.74 -8.84
C SER A 93 -29.57 -13.23 -8.82
N TRP A 94 -28.59 -14.14 -8.86
CA TRP A 94 -27.18 -13.77 -8.99
C TRP A 94 -26.92 -12.98 -10.28
N ASN A 95 -27.39 -13.49 -11.43
CA ASN A 95 -27.27 -12.77 -12.70
C ASN A 95 -27.95 -11.40 -12.65
N SER A 96 -29.13 -11.29 -12.02
CA SER A 96 -29.81 -10.00 -11.82
C SER A 96 -28.95 -9.02 -11.00
N ARG A 97 -28.37 -9.46 -9.88
CA ARG A 97 -27.47 -8.64 -9.04
C ARG A 97 -26.24 -8.16 -9.82
N VAL A 98 -25.57 -9.06 -10.54
CA VAL A 98 -24.40 -8.71 -11.36
C VAL A 98 -24.78 -7.76 -12.48
N ASN A 99 -25.92 -7.96 -13.14
CA ASN A 99 -26.42 -7.06 -14.20
C ASN A 99 -26.77 -5.66 -13.68
N ASN A 100 -27.24 -5.56 -12.44
CA ASN A 100 -27.63 -4.29 -11.84
C ASN A 100 -26.48 -3.54 -11.16
N TYR A 101 -25.29 -4.13 -11.06
CA TYR A 101 -24.12 -3.45 -10.52
C TYR A 101 -23.83 -2.18 -11.32
N ASP A 102 -23.89 -1.04 -10.66
CA ASP A 102 -23.71 0.30 -11.22
C ASP A 102 -22.23 0.67 -11.25
N VAL A 103 -21.58 0.23 -12.32
CA VAL A 103 -20.14 0.43 -12.58
C VAL A 103 -19.77 1.91 -12.51
N ASP A 104 -20.50 2.77 -13.21
CA ASP A 104 -20.20 4.20 -13.28
C ASP A 104 -20.45 4.91 -11.95
N GLY A 105 -21.51 4.50 -11.23
CA GLY A 105 -21.79 4.97 -9.88
C GLY A 105 -20.67 4.65 -8.90
N VAL A 106 -20.18 3.40 -8.88
CA VAL A 106 -19.08 2.98 -8.01
C VAL A 106 -17.78 3.69 -8.37
N VAL A 107 -17.44 3.82 -9.66
CA VAL A 107 -16.28 4.62 -10.10
C VAL A 107 -16.39 6.06 -9.60
N SER A 108 -17.57 6.67 -9.71
CA SER A 108 -17.82 8.04 -9.24
C SER A 108 -17.65 8.15 -7.72
N GLN A 109 -18.14 7.17 -6.96
CA GLN A 109 -17.95 7.08 -5.52
C GLN A 109 -16.46 7.03 -5.15
N LEU A 110 -15.68 6.13 -5.76
CA LEU A 110 -14.25 5.98 -5.53
C LEU A 110 -13.46 7.27 -5.81
N LYS A 111 -13.75 7.94 -6.93
CA LYS A 111 -13.14 9.24 -7.24
C LYS A 111 -13.49 10.31 -6.21
N SER A 112 -14.75 10.34 -5.76
CA SER A 112 -15.22 11.36 -4.81
C SER A 112 -14.57 11.27 -3.43
N ILE A 113 -14.11 10.08 -3.05
CA ILE A 113 -13.36 9.85 -1.79
C ILE A 113 -11.85 9.91 -2.00
N GLY A 114 -11.36 9.94 -3.25
CA GLY A 114 -9.93 9.99 -3.57
C GLY A 114 -9.20 8.64 -3.47
N ALA A 115 -9.93 7.52 -3.53
CA ALA A 115 -9.30 6.19 -3.56
C ALA A 115 -8.49 6.02 -4.86
N GLY A 116 -7.33 5.37 -4.81
CA GLY A 116 -6.50 5.15 -6.00
C GLY A 116 -6.82 3.84 -6.75
N TYR A 117 -7.50 2.90 -6.10
CA TYR A 117 -7.86 1.61 -6.68
C TYR A 117 -9.05 0.94 -5.99
N LEU A 118 -9.64 -0.03 -6.69
CA LEU A 118 -10.64 -0.96 -6.18
C LEU A 118 -10.07 -2.39 -6.15
N VAL A 119 -10.34 -3.11 -5.06
CA VAL A 119 -10.26 -4.57 -4.98
C VAL A 119 -11.68 -5.12 -5.08
N LEU A 120 -11.97 -5.97 -6.07
CA LEU A 120 -13.30 -6.59 -6.23
C LEU A 120 -13.18 -8.11 -6.27
N ALA A 121 -13.97 -8.80 -5.46
CA ALA A 121 -14.04 -10.25 -5.50
C ALA A 121 -14.73 -10.73 -6.79
N VAL A 122 -14.07 -11.64 -7.53
CA VAL A 122 -14.76 -12.38 -8.59
C VAL A 122 -15.76 -13.38 -8.00
N GLY A 123 -15.51 -13.89 -6.80
CA GLY A 123 -16.37 -14.85 -6.12
C GLY A 123 -15.58 -15.62 -5.06
N GLN A 124 -16.23 -16.55 -4.37
CA GLN A 124 -15.59 -17.35 -3.33
C GLN A 124 -16.30 -18.69 -3.08
N ASN A 125 -16.58 -19.00 -1.81
CA ASN A 125 -16.89 -20.33 -1.35
C ASN A 125 -18.24 -20.85 -1.82
N SER A 126 -19.21 -19.98 -2.12
CA SER A 126 -20.51 -20.37 -2.66
C SER A 126 -20.47 -20.91 -4.09
N GLY A 127 -19.35 -20.77 -4.81
CA GLY A 127 -19.24 -21.18 -6.21
C GLY A 127 -19.97 -20.26 -7.19
N TYR A 128 -20.49 -19.12 -6.74
CA TYR A 128 -20.99 -18.06 -7.60
C TYR A 128 -19.87 -17.10 -8.00
N TRP A 129 -19.83 -16.74 -9.28
CA TRP A 129 -18.76 -15.92 -9.85
C TRP A 129 -19.34 -14.76 -10.66
N ALA A 130 -18.75 -13.58 -10.53
CA ALA A 130 -19.17 -12.34 -11.18
C ALA A 130 -18.57 -12.16 -12.59
N ALA A 131 -18.11 -13.25 -13.20
CA ALA A 131 -17.63 -13.28 -14.57
C ALA A 131 -17.77 -14.67 -15.20
N PRO A 132 -17.92 -14.76 -16.54
CA PRO A 132 -17.85 -16.01 -17.26
C PRO A 132 -16.42 -16.60 -17.22
N ASN A 133 -16.34 -17.93 -17.33
CA ASN A 133 -15.10 -18.70 -17.43
C ASN A 133 -15.39 -20.03 -18.13
N SER A 134 -14.99 -20.15 -19.40
CA SER A 134 -15.28 -21.35 -20.19
C SER A 134 -14.61 -22.61 -19.64
N VAL A 135 -13.45 -22.47 -18.99
CA VAL A 135 -12.74 -23.60 -18.37
C VAL A 135 -13.46 -24.06 -17.11
N TYR A 136 -14.05 -23.13 -16.35
CA TYR A 136 -14.88 -23.50 -15.21
C TYR A 136 -16.11 -24.30 -15.66
N ASP A 137 -16.86 -23.83 -16.67
CA ASP A 137 -18.02 -24.57 -17.19
C ASP A 137 -17.64 -25.89 -17.88
N GLU A 138 -16.41 -26.02 -18.41
CA GLU A 138 -15.89 -27.30 -18.90
C GLU A 138 -15.68 -28.29 -17.75
N LEU A 139 -15.10 -27.82 -16.65
CA LEU A 139 -14.74 -28.62 -15.49
C LEU A 139 -15.90 -28.87 -14.53
N VAL A 140 -16.89 -27.98 -14.50
CA VAL A 140 -18.10 -28.03 -13.67
C VAL A 140 -19.28 -27.86 -14.63
N PRO A 141 -19.61 -28.91 -15.40
CA PRO A 141 -20.59 -28.79 -16.47
C PRO A 141 -21.99 -28.46 -15.91
N PRO A 142 -22.69 -27.46 -16.47
CA PRO A 142 -24.03 -27.12 -15.99
C PRO A 142 -25.02 -28.26 -16.25
N THR A 143 -25.92 -28.49 -15.30
CA THR A 143 -27.03 -29.45 -15.37
C THR A 143 -28.36 -28.76 -15.07
N ASP A 144 -29.48 -29.47 -15.27
CA ASP A 144 -30.81 -28.92 -14.96
C ASP A 144 -30.98 -28.55 -13.48
N ILE A 145 -30.32 -29.28 -12.58
CA ILE A 145 -30.38 -29.07 -11.12
C ILE A 145 -29.20 -28.26 -10.58
N HIS A 146 -28.15 -28.07 -11.38
CA HIS A 146 -27.02 -27.20 -11.09
C HIS A 146 -26.67 -26.39 -12.34
N PRO A 147 -27.47 -25.35 -12.66
CA PRO A 147 -27.12 -24.45 -13.75
C PRO A 147 -25.83 -23.68 -13.41
N SER A 148 -25.11 -23.23 -14.45
CA SER A 148 -23.85 -22.50 -14.26
C SER A 148 -24.04 -21.32 -13.31
N ARG A 149 -23.18 -21.26 -12.30
CA ARG A 149 -23.14 -20.20 -11.28
C ARG A 149 -22.22 -19.03 -11.68
N LEU A 150 -21.63 -19.10 -12.87
CA LEU A 150 -20.98 -17.96 -13.50
C LEU A 150 -22.06 -16.96 -13.95
N SER A 151 -21.84 -15.67 -13.72
CA SER A 151 -22.69 -14.64 -14.32
C SER A 151 -22.47 -14.57 -15.82
N LYS A 152 -23.53 -14.23 -16.55
CA LYS A 152 -23.47 -13.96 -18.00
C LYS A 152 -22.73 -12.67 -18.32
N ARG A 153 -22.93 -11.64 -17.49
CA ARG A 153 -22.16 -10.39 -17.53
C ARG A 153 -20.77 -10.63 -16.94
N ASP A 154 -19.75 -10.10 -17.60
CA ASP A 154 -18.39 -10.03 -17.07
C ASP A 154 -18.22 -8.71 -16.30
N LEU A 155 -18.56 -8.72 -15.01
CA LEU A 155 -18.44 -7.51 -14.19
C LEU A 155 -16.98 -7.10 -13.98
N ILE A 156 -16.06 -8.05 -14.00
CA ILE A 156 -14.64 -7.79 -13.80
C ILE A 156 -14.09 -7.00 -14.99
N SER A 157 -14.42 -7.40 -16.22
CA SER A 157 -14.04 -6.67 -17.43
C SER A 157 -14.68 -5.26 -17.48
N ASP A 158 -15.99 -5.15 -17.20
CA ASP A 158 -16.68 -3.86 -17.14
C ASP A 158 -16.02 -2.89 -16.14
N MET A 159 -15.70 -3.38 -14.93
CA MET A 159 -15.05 -2.54 -13.91
C MET A 159 -13.63 -2.17 -14.27
N GLY A 160 -12.83 -3.10 -14.79
CA GLY A 160 -11.45 -2.82 -15.21
C GLY A 160 -11.40 -1.70 -16.24
N SER A 161 -12.22 -1.82 -17.30
CA SER A 161 -12.37 -0.79 -18.31
C SER A 161 -12.81 0.57 -17.74
N ALA A 162 -13.83 0.59 -16.88
CA ALA A 162 -14.34 1.85 -16.31
C ALA A 162 -13.37 2.52 -15.33
N LEU A 163 -12.67 1.75 -14.49
CA LEU A 163 -11.65 2.25 -13.57
C LEU A 163 -10.48 2.87 -14.33
N HIS A 164 -9.99 2.20 -15.39
CA HIS A 164 -8.90 2.73 -16.21
C HIS A 164 -9.27 4.02 -16.92
N ASN A 165 -10.48 4.10 -17.48
CA ASN A 165 -11.01 5.34 -18.07
C ASN A 165 -11.09 6.48 -17.04
N ALA A 166 -11.27 6.16 -15.77
CA ALA A 166 -11.25 7.11 -14.66
C ALA A 166 -9.86 7.40 -14.08
N GLY A 167 -8.80 6.75 -14.58
CA GLY A 167 -7.43 6.87 -14.05
C GLY A 167 -7.19 6.12 -12.74
N LEU A 168 -8.07 5.19 -12.38
CA LEU A 168 -7.97 4.32 -11.20
C LEU A 168 -7.38 2.96 -11.57
N LYS A 169 -6.86 2.26 -10.57
CA LYS A 169 -6.30 0.91 -10.73
C LYS A 169 -7.26 -0.17 -10.26
N PHE A 170 -7.12 -1.37 -10.80
CA PHE A 170 -8.01 -2.47 -10.48
C PHE A 170 -7.28 -3.72 -10.02
N ILE A 171 -7.69 -4.24 -8.86
CA ILE A 171 -7.19 -5.49 -8.29
C ILE A 171 -8.37 -6.47 -8.21
N VAL A 172 -8.16 -7.70 -8.67
CA VAL A 172 -9.16 -8.76 -8.49
C VAL A 172 -8.82 -9.56 -7.24
N TYR A 173 -9.79 -9.73 -6.35
CA TYR A 173 -9.72 -10.74 -5.31
C TYR A 173 -10.12 -12.10 -5.91
N ALA A 174 -9.25 -13.09 -5.78
CA ALA A 174 -9.47 -14.44 -6.29
C ALA A 174 -8.96 -15.50 -5.29
N PRO A 175 -9.80 -16.45 -4.88
CA PRO A 175 -9.40 -17.55 -3.99
C PRO A 175 -8.66 -18.69 -4.72
N ILE A 176 -7.86 -19.48 -3.98
CA ILE A 176 -7.10 -20.64 -4.50
C ILE A 176 -7.35 -21.97 -3.77
N ASP A 177 -8.29 -21.98 -2.82
CA ASP A 177 -8.74 -23.16 -2.07
C ASP A 177 -10.29 -23.12 -1.91
N THR A 178 -11.02 -23.17 -3.02
CA THR A 178 -12.49 -22.98 -3.13
C THR A 178 -13.07 -23.62 -4.43
N PRO A 179 -14.39 -23.77 -4.65
CA PRO A 179 -15.51 -23.55 -3.74
C PRO A 179 -15.64 -24.66 -2.70
N CYS A 180 -15.99 -24.29 -1.47
CA CYS A 180 -16.24 -25.26 -0.40
C CYS A 180 -17.74 -25.38 -0.03
N ARG A 181 -18.59 -24.45 -0.48
CA ARG A 181 -20.05 -24.41 -0.26
C ARG A 181 -20.85 -24.70 -1.53
N ASP A 182 -20.21 -25.34 -2.50
CA ASP A 182 -20.85 -25.89 -3.70
C ASP A 182 -20.41 -27.34 -3.84
N ASP A 183 -21.24 -28.27 -3.34
CA ASP A 183 -20.90 -29.70 -3.33
C ASP A 183 -20.74 -30.28 -4.73
N TYR A 184 -21.50 -29.79 -5.71
CA TYR A 184 -21.39 -30.25 -7.08
C TYR A 184 -20.05 -29.82 -7.67
N ALA A 185 -19.75 -28.51 -7.64
CA ALA A 185 -18.48 -27.99 -8.13
C ALA A 185 -17.27 -28.59 -7.38
N ARG A 186 -17.38 -28.77 -6.07
CA ARG A 186 -16.33 -29.41 -5.25
C ARG A 186 -16.08 -30.85 -5.70
N THR A 187 -17.13 -31.59 -6.06
CA THR A 187 -17.00 -32.97 -6.54
C THR A 187 -16.34 -33.01 -7.91
N GLU A 188 -16.84 -32.21 -8.86
CA GLU A 188 -16.31 -32.18 -10.23
C GLU A 188 -14.85 -31.70 -10.29
N LEU A 189 -14.46 -30.78 -9.40
CA LEU A 189 -13.09 -30.28 -9.33
C LEU A 189 -12.14 -31.16 -8.51
N ASP A 190 -12.61 -32.23 -7.85
CA ASP A 190 -11.87 -32.96 -6.81
C ASP A 190 -11.37 -32.02 -5.69
N GLY A 191 -12.21 -31.03 -5.37
CA GLY A 191 -11.88 -29.82 -4.62
C GLY A 191 -11.83 -29.96 -3.10
N PRO A 192 -11.48 -28.87 -2.41
CA PRO A 192 -11.13 -28.89 -1.00
C PRO A 192 -12.31 -29.24 -0.11
N GLN A 193 -12.02 -29.98 0.95
CA GLN A 193 -12.97 -30.22 2.03
C GLN A 193 -13.06 -28.98 2.92
N CYS A 194 -14.27 -28.67 3.41
CA CYS A 194 -14.50 -27.57 4.36
C CYS A 194 -13.76 -27.77 5.69
N ASP A 195 -13.25 -28.96 5.98
CA ASP A 195 -12.57 -29.36 7.21
C ASP A 195 -11.12 -28.88 7.30
N GLY A 196 -10.60 -28.24 6.25
CA GLY A 196 -9.21 -27.82 6.22
C GLY A 196 -8.25 -28.96 5.86
N ALA A 197 -8.66 -29.96 5.08
CA ALA A 197 -7.75 -30.87 4.38
C ALA A 197 -7.15 -30.21 3.13
N PRO A 198 -5.87 -30.48 2.79
CA PRO A 198 -5.25 -29.90 1.59
C PRO A 198 -5.97 -30.40 0.33
N SER A 199 -6.08 -29.53 -0.67
CA SER A 199 -6.69 -29.88 -1.95
C SER A 199 -5.87 -30.94 -2.71
N SER A 200 -6.58 -31.75 -3.49
CA SER A 200 -5.98 -32.79 -4.33
C SER A 200 -5.08 -32.21 -5.42
N SER A 201 -4.17 -33.02 -5.98
CA SER A 201 -3.41 -32.60 -7.17
C SER A 201 -4.32 -32.26 -8.36
N THR A 202 -5.39 -33.03 -8.54
CA THR A 202 -6.37 -32.81 -9.61
C THR A 202 -7.00 -31.43 -9.49
N TYR A 203 -7.46 -31.08 -8.29
CA TYR A 203 -7.99 -29.75 -8.00
C TYR A 203 -6.96 -28.67 -8.26
N GLN A 204 -5.74 -28.82 -7.76
CA GLN A 204 -4.68 -27.83 -7.95
C GLN A 204 -4.46 -27.54 -9.45
N GLN A 205 -4.41 -28.59 -10.29
CA GLN A 205 -4.26 -28.42 -11.73
C GLN A 205 -5.49 -27.76 -12.38
N ASN A 206 -6.69 -28.20 -12.02
CA ASN A 206 -7.94 -27.63 -12.51
C ASN A 206 -8.10 -26.16 -12.14
N TRP A 207 -7.79 -25.80 -10.90
CA TRP A 207 -7.88 -24.43 -10.42
C TRP A 207 -6.86 -23.50 -11.09
N ILE A 208 -5.63 -24.00 -11.34
CA ILE A 208 -4.63 -23.27 -12.15
C ILE A 208 -5.17 -22.97 -13.56
N ARG A 209 -5.86 -23.93 -14.20
CA ARG A 209 -6.48 -23.70 -15.51
C ARG A 209 -7.56 -22.61 -15.44
N ILE A 210 -8.41 -22.64 -14.42
CA ILE A 210 -9.47 -21.64 -14.19
C ILE A 210 -8.88 -20.23 -14.00
N LEU A 211 -7.89 -20.08 -13.12
CA LEU A 211 -7.20 -18.80 -12.87
C LEU A 211 -6.49 -18.30 -14.14
N THR A 212 -5.85 -19.19 -14.88
CA THR A 212 -5.18 -18.85 -16.15
C THR A 212 -6.18 -18.32 -17.19
N GLN A 213 -7.38 -18.94 -17.26
CA GLN A 213 -8.43 -18.51 -18.17
C GLN A 213 -8.90 -17.08 -17.84
N TRP A 214 -9.24 -16.80 -16.58
CA TRP A 214 -9.62 -15.46 -16.15
C TRP A 214 -8.51 -14.43 -16.37
N SER A 215 -7.28 -14.79 -16.01
CA SER A 215 -6.13 -13.90 -16.21
C SER A 215 -5.98 -13.50 -17.68
N ARG A 216 -6.04 -14.46 -18.61
CA ARG A 216 -5.94 -14.21 -20.05
C ARG A 216 -7.13 -13.44 -20.61
N GLN A 217 -8.33 -13.72 -20.10
CA GLN A 217 -9.56 -13.05 -20.52
C GLN A 217 -9.53 -11.56 -20.20
N TRP A 218 -9.11 -11.19 -18.99
CA TRP A 218 -9.08 -9.78 -18.57
C TRP A 218 -7.79 -9.07 -18.98
N GLY A 219 -6.68 -9.80 -19.11
CA GLY A 219 -5.41 -9.25 -19.56
C GLY A 219 -5.04 -7.98 -18.81
N THR A 220 -4.76 -6.91 -19.56
CA THR A 220 -4.33 -5.63 -18.99
C THR A 220 -5.44 -4.83 -18.31
N GLU A 221 -6.70 -5.26 -18.31
CA GLU A 221 -7.78 -4.62 -17.54
C GLU A 221 -7.59 -4.79 -16.02
N VAL A 222 -6.77 -5.77 -15.61
CA VAL A 222 -6.45 -6.05 -14.20
C VAL A 222 -5.00 -5.66 -13.90
N ASP A 223 -4.81 -4.71 -12.99
CA ASP A 223 -3.50 -4.24 -12.54
C ASP A 223 -2.93 -5.06 -11.38
N GLY A 224 -3.74 -5.89 -10.73
CA GLY A 224 -3.25 -6.77 -9.68
C GLY A 224 -4.24 -7.81 -9.20
N TRP A 225 -3.74 -8.69 -8.32
CA TRP A 225 -4.47 -9.82 -7.76
C TRP A 225 -4.21 -9.92 -6.27
N TRP A 226 -5.29 -9.99 -5.50
CA TRP A 226 -5.27 -10.37 -4.10
C TRP A 226 -5.74 -11.82 -4.01
N VAL A 227 -4.80 -12.73 -3.79
CA VAL A 227 -4.99 -14.17 -3.99
C VAL A 227 -5.17 -14.85 -2.63
N ASP A 228 -6.40 -15.29 -2.34
CA ASP A 228 -6.76 -15.78 -1.01
C ASP A 228 -6.63 -17.30 -0.86
N GLY A 229 -6.28 -17.80 0.32
CA GLY A 229 -6.25 -19.24 0.63
C GLY A 229 -4.87 -19.90 0.65
N ALA A 230 -3.77 -19.15 0.57
CA ALA A 230 -2.40 -19.69 0.65
C ALA A 230 -1.92 -19.93 2.11
N PHE A 231 -2.79 -20.47 2.97
CA PHE A 231 -2.64 -20.41 4.44
C PHE A 231 -1.81 -21.53 5.07
N ARG A 232 -1.69 -22.64 4.34
CA ARG A 232 -1.25 -23.93 4.89
C ARG A 232 0.26 -24.05 4.81
N ASP A 233 0.82 -24.98 5.59
CA ASP A 233 2.24 -25.31 5.51
C ASP A 233 2.62 -25.69 4.07
N GLY A 234 3.56 -24.95 3.49
CA GLY A 234 4.04 -25.13 2.13
C GLY A 234 4.68 -26.51 1.89
N ASN A 235 5.12 -27.21 2.94
CA ASN A 235 5.74 -28.53 2.86
C ASN A 235 4.73 -29.69 2.75
N ILE A 236 3.42 -29.43 2.90
CA ILE A 236 2.40 -30.45 2.73
C ILE A 236 2.50 -31.00 1.32
N LYS A 237 2.80 -32.30 1.22
CA LYS A 237 2.97 -32.99 -0.06
C LYS A 237 1.64 -33.19 -0.74
N SER A 238 1.64 -33.14 -2.07
CA SER A 238 0.46 -33.50 -2.84
C SER A 238 0.06 -34.96 -2.59
N THR A 239 -1.24 -35.22 -2.52
CA THR A 239 -1.81 -36.54 -2.22
C THR A 239 -1.81 -37.49 -3.41
N GLN A 240 -1.45 -37.00 -4.60
CA GLN A 240 -1.44 -37.72 -5.88
C GLN A 240 -0.22 -37.28 -6.72
N PRO A 241 0.16 -38.02 -7.80
CA PRO A 241 1.16 -37.57 -8.75
C PRO A 241 0.80 -36.18 -9.27
N SER A 242 1.65 -35.20 -8.96
CA SER A 242 1.36 -33.78 -9.15
C SER A 242 2.55 -33.09 -9.79
N PRO A 243 2.33 -32.15 -10.74
CA PRO A 243 3.39 -31.22 -11.14
C PRO A 243 3.81 -30.30 -9.98
N TYR A 244 2.97 -30.21 -8.93
CA TYR A 244 3.21 -29.45 -7.72
C TYR A 244 3.49 -30.42 -6.57
N PRO A 245 4.75 -30.75 -6.26
CA PRO A 245 5.10 -31.75 -5.25
C PRO A 245 4.63 -31.37 -3.83
N ASN A 246 4.39 -30.07 -3.58
CA ASN A 246 3.93 -29.54 -2.30
C ASN A 246 3.06 -28.27 -2.49
N LEU A 247 2.44 -27.77 -1.43
CA LEU A 247 1.60 -26.57 -1.51
C LEU A 247 2.38 -25.30 -1.88
N ALA A 248 3.64 -25.16 -1.45
CA ALA A 248 4.46 -23.99 -1.82
C ALA A 248 4.68 -23.87 -3.34
N SER A 249 4.88 -25.00 -4.02
CA SER A 249 5.00 -25.08 -5.47
C SER A 249 3.66 -24.79 -6.18
N TYR A 250 2.54 -25.24 -5.61
CA TYR A 250 1.20 -24.92 -6.11
C TYR A 250 0.91 -23.41 -5.97
N TYR A 251 1.21 -22.81 -4.83
CA TYR A 251 1.02 -21.37 -4.60
C TYR A 251 1.89 -20.52 -5.53
N THR A 252 3.12 -20.99 -5.83
CA THR A 252 3.98 -20.38 -6.85
C THR A 252 3.35 -20.46 -8.24
N ALA A 253 2.79 -21.62 -8.60
CA ALA A 253 2.08 -21.80 -9.86
C ALA A 253 0.81 -20.92 -9.95
N ALA A 254 0.07 -20.74 -8.85
CA ALA A 254 -1.12 -19.90 -8.79
C ALA A 254 -0.78 -18.43 -9.05
N ALA A 255 0.32 -17.94 -8.46
CA ALA A 255 0.82 -16.59 -8.76
C ALA A 255 1.22 -16.44 -10.25
N GLY A 256 1.78 -17.49 -10.87
CA GLY A 256 2.06 -17.51 -12.30
C GLY A 256 0.78 -17.50 -13.15
N ALA A 257 -0.24 -18.27 -12.76
CA ALA A 257 -1.52 -18.38 -13.45
C ALA A 257 -2.25 -17.04 -13.51
N VAL A 258 -2.32 -16.31 -12.39
CA VAL A 258 -2.98 -15.00 -12.35
C VAL A 258 -2.23 -13.90 -13.11
N ARG A 259 -0.93 -14.09 -13.42
CA ARG A 259 -0.15 -13.20 -14.30
C ARG A 259 -0.18 -13.58 -15.78
N ALA A 260 -0.85 -14.68 -16.14
CA ALA A 260 -0.77 -15.24 -17.50
C ALA A 260 -1.30 -14.30 -18.60
N GLY A 261 -2.27 -13.43 -18.30
CA GLY A 261 -2.77 -12.42 -19.24
C GLY A 261 -2.17 -11.02 -19.07
N ASN A 262 -1.70 -10.67 -17.87
CA ASN A 262 -0.96 -9.44 -17.63
C ASN A 262 0.31 -9.71 -16.82
N PRO A 263 1.48 -9.76 -17.48
CA PRO A 263 2.76 -9.97 -16.80
C PRO A 263 3.09 -8.90 -15.76
N ASN A 264 2.54 -7.69 -15.88
CA ASN A 264 2.80 -6.57 -14.99
C ASN A 264 1.80 -6.47 -13.84
N ALA A 265 0.77 -7.34 -13.79
CA ALA A 265 -0.19 -7.33 -12.70
C ALA A 265 0.51 -7.64 -11.37
N LEU A 266 0.29 -6.80 -10.35
CA LEU A 266 0.83 -7.02 -9.02
C LEU A 266 0.15 -8.23 -8.37
N VAL A 267 0.87 -9.04 -7.59
CA VAL A 267 0.27 -10.20 -6.90
C VAL A 267 0.51 -10.13 -5.39
N ALA A 268 -0.50 -10.45 -4.59
CA ALA A 268 -0.34 -10.78 -3.18
C ALA A 268 -0.96 -12.15 -2.91
N LEU A 269 -0.13 -13.12 -2.51
CA LEU A 269 -0.60 -14.42 -2.01
C LEU A 269 -0.86 -14.31 -0.51
N ASN A 270 -2.10 -14.52 -0.07
CA ASN A 270 -2.49 -14.41 1.33
C ASN A 270 -2.10 -15.65 2.17
N PRO A 271 -1.16 -15.55 3.14
CA PRO A 271 -0.84 -16.61 4.09
C PRO A 271 -1.81 -16.68 5.28
N GLY A 272 -2.83 -15.82 5.27
CA GLY A 272 -3.88 -15.71 6.28
C GLY A 272 -3.63 -14.56 7.25
N ASN A 273 -4.62 -14.34 8.11
CA ASN A 273 -4.62 -13.30 9.13
C ASN A 273 -3.27 -13.15 9.87
N TRP A 274 -2.86 -11.90 10.05
CA TRP A 274 -1.68 -11.51 10.85
C TRP A 274 -0.32 -11.95 10.27
N LYS A 275 -0.29 -12.39 9.02
CA LYS A 275 0.95 -12.81 8.34
C LYS A 275 1.18 -11.98 7.07
N LEU A 276 2.41 -11.52 6.89
CA LEU A 276 2.79 -10.67 5.74
C LEU A 276 3.53 -11.41 4.64
N VAL A 277 4.36 -12.39 5.01
CA VAL A 277 5.24 -13.08 4.05
C VAL A 277 4.52 -14.29 3.46
N PRO A 278 4.35 -14.37 2.13
CA PRO A 278 3.70 -15.49 1.47
C PRO A 278 4.37 -16.84 1.71
N ILE A 279 3.57 -17.90 1.72
CA ILE A 279 4.05 -19.28 1.71
C ILE A 279 4.15 -19.71 0.24
N SER A 280 5.36 -19.83 -0.30
CA SER A 280 5.61 -20.19 -1.71
C SER A 280 7.07 -20.61 -1.90
N ASP A 281 7.40 -21.32 -2.97
CA ASP A 281 8.78 -21.73 -3.28
C ASP A 281 9.64 -20.57 -3.81
N GLN A 282 9.00 -19.59 -4.46
CA GLN A 282 9.64 -18.40 -5.02
C GLN A 282 8.99 -17.12 -4.48
N PRO A 283 9.73 -16.01 -4.35
CA PRO A 283 9.16 -14.74 -3.87
C PRO A 283 8.32 -14.07 -4.98
N VAL A 284 7.10 -14.57 -5.17
CA VAL A 284 6.22 -14.23 -6.30
C VAL A 284 5.24 -13.09 -6.01
N SER A 285 5.16 -12.60 -4.78
CA SER A 285 4.30 -11.47 -4.42
C SER A 285 5.03 -10.13 -4.54
N ASP A 286 4.27 -9.11 -4.91
CA ASP A 286 4.69 -7.72 -5.07
C ASP A 286 4.37 -6.86 -3.86
N PHE A 287 3.30 -7.19 -3.15
CA PHE A 287 2.83 -6.46 -1.99
C PHE A 287 2.35 -7.44 -0.94
N THR A 288 2.36 -7.02 0.31
CA THR A 288 1.87 -7.87 1.39
C THR A 288 0.34 -7.94 1.34
N PRO A 289 -0.26 -9.13 1.50
CA PRO A 289 -1.72 -9.27 1.52
C PRO A 289 -2.34 -8.50 2.69
N GLY A 290 -1.68 -8.55 3.86
CA GLY A 290 -1.93 -7.65 4.97
C GLY A 290 -3.27 -7.83 5.66
N GLU A 291 -3.87 -9.01 5.59
CA GLU A 291 -5.16 -9.33 6.20
C GLU A 291 -5.09 -9.15 7.73
N THR A 292 -5.90 -8.22 8.25
CA THR A 292 -5.94 -7.84 9.67
C THR A 292 -7.37 -7.48 10.08
N SER A 293 -7.63 -7.47 11.39
CA SER A 293 -8.83 -6.84 11.96
C SER A 293 -8.52 -5.49 12.61
N MET A 294 -9.58 -4.79 13.03
CA MET A 294 -9.44 -3.50 13.70
C MET A 294 -8.78 -3.56 15.07
N LYS A 295 -8.64 -4.75 15.66
CA LYS A 295 -8.10 -4.94 17.03
C LYS A 295 -6.60 -4.70 17.15
N ALA A 296 -5.83 -4.71 16.06
CA ALA A 296 -4.36 -4.60 16.12
C ALA A 296 -3.81 -3.24 15.65
N TRP A 297 -4.67 -2.29 15.35
CA TRP A 297 -4.24 -0.93 15.04
C TRP A 297 -3.66 -0.23 16.28
N PRO A 298 -2.73 0.74 16.12
CA PRO A 298 -2.43 1.48 14.89
C PRO A 298 -1.35 0.85 13.99
N ASN A 299 -0.59 -0.14 14.45
CA ASN A 299 0.44 -0.81 13.65
C ASN A 299 0.26 -2.34 13.69
N PRO A 300 -0.67 -2.89 12.89
CA PRO A 300 -1.07 -4.30 12.99
C PRO A 300 0.06 -5.31 12.76
N PHE A 301 1.17 -4.89 12.16
CA PHE A 301 2.29 -5.76 11.81
C PHE A 301 3.66 -5.25 12.28
N GLY A 302 3.73 -4.14 13.02
CA GLY A 302 5.00 -3.56 13.46
C GLY A 302 5.90 -3.02 12.34
N VAL A 303 5.38 -2.83 11.12
CA VAL A 303 6.17 -2.40 9.96
C VAL A 303 6.31 -0.88 9.95
N THR A 304 7.54 -0.40 9.80
CA THR A 304 7.90 1.03 9.78
C THR A 304 8.66 1.43 8.52
N SER A 305 8.48 0.66 7.45
CA SER A 305 9.11 0.88 6.15
C SER A 305 8.14 0.63 5.01
N ARG A 306 8.45 1.21 3.84
CA ARG A 306 7.66 0.99 2.62
C ARG A 306 7.68 -0.46 2.18
N PHE A 307 8.79 -1.15 2.41
CA PHE A 307 9.00 -2.51 1.93
C PHE A 307 9.13 -3.52 3.05
N VAL A 308 8.62 -4.73 2.80
CA VAL A 308 8.80 -5.95 3.59
C VAL A 308 9.62 -6.92 2.74
N ASN A 309 10.67 -7.52 3.31
CA ASN A 309 11.55 -8.42 2.58
C ASN A 309 11.01 -9.86 2.56
N ASP A 310 10.76 -10.41 1.37
CA ASP A 310 10.58 -11.85 1.13
C ASP A 310 11.76 -12.37 0.31
N ARG A 311 12.71 -13.06 0.96
CA ARG A 311 13.84 -13.74 0.30
C ARG A 311 14.57 -12.86 -0.74
N GLY A 312 14.78 -11.58 -0.42
CA GLY A 312 15.47 -10.61 -1.28
C GLY A 312 14.56 -9.77 -2.18
N THR A 313 13.25 -10.07 -2.20
CA THR A 313 12.23 -9.30 -2.92
C THR A 313 11.60 -8.28 -1.97
N GLN A 314 11.43 -7.04 -2.43
CA GLN A 314 10.90 -5.93 -1.64
C GLN A 314 9.39 -5.77 -1.87
N LEU A 315 8.56 -6.42 -1.04
CA LEU A 315 7.12 -6.32 -1.14
C LEU A 315 6.67 -4.94 -0.66
N GLN A 316 5.83 -4.24 -1.41
CA GLN A 316 5.14 -3.05 -0.92
C GLN A 316 4.34 -3.43 0.33
N PHE A 317 4.60 -2.74 1.43
CA PHE A 317 3.80 -2.90 2.64
C PHE A 317 2.39 -2.42 2.34
N HIS A 318 1.46 -3.36 2.39
CA HIS A 318 0.04 -3.17 2.18
C HIS A 318 -0.72 -3.88 3.30
N THR A 319 -1.76 -3.23 3.81
CA THR A 319 -2.66 -3.73 4.85
C THR A 319 -4.09 -3.74 4.31
N LEU A 320 -4.84 -4.81 4.58
CA LEU A 320 -6.26 -4.96 4.25
C LEU A 320 -7.06 -5.21 5.53
N ALA A 321 -8.05 -4.36 5.80
CA ALA A 321 -8.86 -4.43 7.00
C ALA A 321 -10.34 -4.16 6.73
N GLU A 322 -11.21 -4.77 7.52
CA GLU A 322 -12.64 -4.51 7.56
C GLU A 322 -12.95 -3.11 8.16
N ALA A 323 -13.44 -2.19 7.32
CA ALA A 323 -13.81 -0.84 7.74
C ALA A 323 -15.18 -0.82 8.43
N GLN A 324 -16.05 -1.76 8.06
CA GLN A 324 -17.27 -2.10 8.79
C GLN A 324 -17.08 -3.40 9.58
N THR A 325 -18.06 -3.78 10.39
CA THR A 325 -17.89 -4.78 11.47
C THR A 325 -17.52 -6.20 11.03
N VAL A 326 -17.63 -6.49 9.73
CA VAL A 326 -17.30 -7.77 9.11
C VAL A 326 -16.88 -7.53 7.66
N TRP A 327 -16.09 -8.44 7.10
CA TRP A 327 -15.83 -8.51 5.66
C TRP A 327 -17.12 -8.56 4.85
N GLY A 328 -17.22 -7.76 3.79
CA GLY A 328 -18.40 -7.72 2.94
C GLY A 328 -19.66 -7.33 3.70
N ALA A 329 -19.56 -6.39 4.65
CA ALA A 329 -20.71 -6.01 5.48
C ALA A 329 -21.94 -5.59 4.65
N PRO A 330 -23.17 -5.80 5.17
CA PRO A 330 -24.35 -5.10 4.67
C PRO A 330 -24.17 -3.58 4.73
N PRO A 331 -24.83 -2.80 3.85
CA PRO A 331 -24.61 -1.36 3.77
C PRO A 331 -25.07 -0.60 5.02
N ASN A 332 -25.98 -1.19 5.81
CA ASN A 332 -26.50 -0.60 7.04
C ASN A 332 -25.65 -0.90 8.29
N TYR A 333 -24.58 -1.68 8.17
CA TYR A 333 -23.71 -1.97 9.30
C TYR A 333 -22.84 -0.75 9.64
N GLY A 334 -22.57 -0.53 10.93
CA GLY A 334 -21.73 0.58 11.38
C GLY A 334 -20.26 0.42 11.02
N MET A 335 -19.53 1.54 11.00
CA MET A 335 -18.07 1.55 10.92
C MET A 335 -17.46 1.00 12.22
N THR A 336 -16.34 0.30 12.11
CA THR A 336 -15.63 -0.31 13.26
C THR A 336 -14.85 0.70 14.09
N SER A 337 -14.54 1.85 13.52
CA SER A 337 -13.79 2.92 14.16
C SER A 337 -14.43 4.28 13.93
N SER A 338 -14.11 5.23 14.81
CA SER A 338 -14.43 6.64 14.60
C SER A 338 -13.65 7.22 13.41
N ASP A 339 -14.11 8.35 12.91
CA ASP A 339 -13.47 9.10 11.81
C ASP A 339 -12.00 9.43 12.12
N ALA A 340 -11.72 9.85 13.36
CA ALA A 340 -10.36 10.18 13.78
C ALA A 340 -9.45 8.94 13.79
N GLN A 341 -9.99 7.79 14.19
CA GLN A 341 -9.23 6.54 14.25
C GLN A 341 -8.92 5.99 12.86
N ILE A 342 -9.89 5.91 11.93
CA ILE A 342 -9.63 5.39 10.58
C ILE A 342 -8.66 6.29 9.80
N VAL A 343 -8.73 7.61 10.01
CA VAL A 343 -7.76 8.58 9.49
C VAL A 343 -6.38 8.35 10.09
N ALA A 344 -6.26 8.29 11.42
CA ALA A 344 -4.98 8.08 12.10
C ALA A 344 -4.33 6.75 11.70
N ASN A 345 -5.12 5.69 11.58
CA ASN A 345 -4.70 4.37 11.11
C ASN A 345 -4.12 4.45 9.69
N THR A 346 -4.84 5.07 8.76
CA THR A 346 -4.37 5.23 7.38
C THR A 346 -3.10 6.08 7.31
N LEU A 347 -3.04 7.18 8.05
CA LEU A 347 -1.85 8.05 8.11
C LEU A 347 -0.65 7.33 8.73
N ASN A 348 -0.86 6.48 9.74
CA ASN A 348 0.22 5.72 10.36
C ASN A 348 0.89 4.77 9.36
N VAL A 349 0.11 4.03 8.57
CA VAL A 349 0.67 3.11 7.56
C VAL A 349 1.32 3.89 6.41
N THR A 350 0.66 4.96 5.94
CA THR A 350 1.14 5.73 4.78
C THR A 350 2.35 6.61 5.09
N SER A 351 2.56 7.03 6.34
CA SER A 351 3.75 7.78 6.77
C SER A 351 5.03 6.96 6.65
N PHE A 352 4.94 5.63 6.80
CA PHE A 352 6.03 4.69 6.54
C PHE A 352 6.11 4.28 5.06
N GLY A 353 5.30 4.86 4.19
CA GLY A 353 5.22 4.53 2.77
C GLY A 353 4.44 3.25 2.48
N GLY A 354 3.73 2.69 3.45
CA GLY A 354 2.76 1.61 3.27
C GLY A 354 1.47 2.08 2.59
N VAL A 355 0.56 1.15 2.37
CA VAL A 355 -0.74 1.37 1.69
C VAL A 355 -1.85 0.64 2.45
N VAL A 356 -3.05 1.22 2.52
CA VAL A 356 -4.19 0.60 3.19
C VAL A 356 -5.34 0.35 2.22
N THR A 357 -5.89 -0.86 2.21
CA THR A 357 -7.18 -1.15 1.61
C THR A 357 -8.22 -1.32 2.70
N TRP A 358 -9.33 -0.61 2.56
CA TRP A 358 -10.47 -0.70 3.46
C TRP A 358 -11.58 -1.51 2.79
N ASP A 359 -11.92 -2.66 3.36
CA ASP A 359 -13.11 -3.41 2.95
C ASP A 359 -14.37 -2.75 3.51
N VAL A 360 -15.31 -2.48 2.62
CA VAL A 360 -16.51 -1.69 2.94
C VAL A 360 -17.77 -2.50 2.71
N GLY A 361 -18.81 -2.15 3.45
CA GLY A 361 -20.15 -2.59 3.14
C GLY A 361 -20.68 -1.90 1.89
N TYR A 362 -21.55 -2.61 1.18
CA TYR A 362 -22.07 -2.19 -0.12
C TYR A 362 -23.51 -2.66 -0.32
N ASP A 363 -24.29 -1.93 -1.09
CA ASP A 363 -25.64 -2.33 -1.47
C ASP A 363 -25.60 -3.48 -2.48
N ARG A 364 -26.29 -4.58 -2.16
CA ARG A 364 -26.33 -5.80 -2.99
C ARG A 364 -27.08 -5.62 -4.30
N ALA A 365 -27.93 -4.59 -4.39
CA ALA A 365 -28.75 -4.33 -5.57
C ALA A 365 -27.94 -3.66 -6.69
N ASN A 366 -26.96 -2.83 -6.36
CA ASN A 366 -26.26 -1.98 -7.33
C ASN A 366 -24.74 -1.84 -7.07
N GLY A 367 -24.19 -2.43 -6.02
CA GLY A 367 -22.75 -2.35 -5.72
C GLY A 367 -22.29 -1.03 -5.08
N HIS A 368 -23.19 -0.08 -4.82
CA HIS A 368 -22.81 1.20 -4.22
C HIS A 368 -22.21 1.00 -2.83
N ILE A 369 -21.11 1.69 -2.56
CA ILE A 369 -20.46 1.74 -1.25
C ILE A 369 -21.44 2.37 -0.24
N SER A 370 -21.49 1.83 0.98
CA SER A 370 -22.36 2.34 2.03
C SER A 370 -22.13 3.82 2.34
N ASP A 371 -23.21 4.55 2.69
CA ASP A 371 -23.11 5.96 3.06
C ASP A 371 -22.16 6.19 4.24
N ALA A 372 -22.15 5.26 5.20
CA ALA A 372 -21.27 5.30 6.37
C ALA A 372 -19.78 5.21 5.95
N ALA A 373 -19.44 4.27 5.07
CA ALA A 373 -18.09 4.14 4.56
C ALA A 373 -17.71 5.32 3.67
N MET A 374 -18.61 5.80 2.81
CA MET A 374 -18.40 6.98 1.98
C MET A 374 -18.07 8.22 2.81
N ALA A 375 -18.81 8.45 3.90
CA ALA A 375 -18.59 9.58 4.79
C ALA A 375 -17.21 9.53 5.48
N GLN A 376 -16.77 8.36 5.95
CA GLN A 376 -15.47 8.20 6.61
C GLN A 376 -14.30 8.20 5.62
N LEU A 377 -14.40 7.45 4.52
CA LEU A 377 -13.31 7.35 3.55
C LEU A 377 -13.09 8.66 2.80
N LYS A 378 -14.10 9.52 2.66
CA LYS A 378 -13.90 10.89 2.20
C LYS A 378 -12.94 11.66 3.12
N LYS A 379 -13.06 11.49 4.45
CA LYS A 379 -12.15 12.11 5.42
C LYS A 379 -10.75 11.50 5.34
N VAL A 380 -10.64 10.19 5.08
CA VAL A 380 -9.36 9.53 4.80
C VAL A 380 -8.70 10.15 3.57
N GLY A 381 -9.40 10.26 2.45
CA GLY A 381 -8.85 10.89 1.24
C GLY A 381 -8.46 12.35 1.45
N GLN A 382 -9.29 13.12 2.16
CA GLN A 382 -8.94 14.48 2.57
C GLN A 382 -7.66 14.49 3.42
N ALA A 383 -7.54 13.63 4.42
CA ALA A 383 -6.37 13.61 5.28
C ALA A 383 -5.09 13.13 4.55
N VAL A 384 -5.19 12.19 3.62
CA VAL A 384 -4.04 11.64 2.89
C VAL A 384 -3.56 12.56 1.78
N TYR A 385 -4.46 13.31 1.13
CA TYR A 385 -4.14 14.16 -0.03
C TYR A 385 -4.21 15.67 0.23
N GLN A 386 -4.96 16.14 1.24
CA GLN A 386 -5.08 17.57 1.58
C GLN A 386 -4.16 18.00 2.73
N SER A 387 -3.53 17.07 3.45
CA SER A 387 -2.46 17.38 4.40
C SER A 387 -1.23 18.03 3.75
N PHE A 388 -1.20 18.16 2.43
CA PHE A 388 -0.15 18.86 1.67
C PHE A 388 -0.59 20.18 1.01
N ASN A 389 -1.86 20.59 1.11
CA ASN A 389 -2.39 21.78 0.40
C ASN A 389 -3.23 22.72 1.29
N SER A 390 -3.32 22.49 2.61
CA SER A 390 -4.12 23.33 3.50
C SER A 390 -3.57 24.75 3.65
N PHE A 391 -2.29 24.97 3.30
CA PHE A 391 -1.67 26.27 3.17
C PHE A 391 -0.43 26.18 2.27
N ASP A 392 -0.12 27.29 1.58
CA ASP A 392 1.06 27.38 0.72
C ASP A 392 2.31 27.62 1.59
N VAL A 393 3.04 26.54 1.87
CA VAL A 393 4.26 26.55 2.68
C VAL A 393 5.31 27.52 2.09
N ALA A 394 5.46 27.57 0.76
CA ALA A 394 6.43 28.43 0.11
C ALA A 394 6.07 29.90 0.31
N LYS A 395 4.79 30.24 0.14
CA LYS A 395 4.28 31.60 0.37
C LYS A 395 4.40 32.03 1.83
N ILE A 396 4.06 31.16 2.78
CA ILE A 396 4.14 31.49 4.21
C ILE A 396 5.60 31.61 4.66
N ALA A 397 6.49 30.70 4.24
CA ALA A 397 7.91 30.79 4.53
C ALA A 397 8.51 32.10 3.99
N ALA A 398 8.14 32.52 2.78
CA ALA A 398 8.59 33.77 2.18
C ALA A 398 8.09 35.01 2.95
N LEU A 399 6.84 35.02 3.42
CA LEU A 399 6.28 36.09 4.25
C LEU A 399 6.98 36.16 5.62
N CYS A 400 7.28 35.01 6.23
CA CYS A 400 8.01 34.93 7.50
C CYS A 400 9.45 35.43 7.33
N ALA A 401 10.15 35.02 6.27
CA ALA A 401 11.51 35.45 5.98
C ALA A 401 11.60 36.98 5.91
N ASP A 402 10.77 37.61 5.08
CA ASP A 402 10.81 39.08 4.94
C ASP A 402 10.41 39.81 6.22
N CYS A 403 9.42 39.31 6.98
CA CYS A 403 9.06 39.85 8.29
C CYS A 403 10.21 39.79 9.31
N MET A 404 10.94 38.68 9.34
CA MET A 404 12.10 38.51 10.24
C MET A 404 13.24 39.45 9.85
N HIS A 405 13.53 39.56 8.55
CA HIS A 405 14.52 40.51 8.02
C HIS A 405 14.15 41.97 8.29
N GLU A 406 12.87 42.35 8.17
CA GLU A 406 12.38 43.69 8.51
C GLU A 406 12.52 43.99 10.01
N SER A 407 12.17 43.03 10.87
CA SER A 407 12.28 43.18 12.33
C SER A 407 13.74 43.33 12.80
N ALA A 408 14.65 42.52 12.26
CA ALA A 408 16.07 42.57 12.61
C ALA A 408 16.77 43.86 12.14
N ASN A 409 16.32 44.45 11.03
CA ASN A 409 16.81 45.76 10.59
C ASN A 409 16.26 46.92 11.44
N GLY A 410 15.09 46.73 12.08
CA GLY A 410 14.52 47.66 13.04
C GLY A 410 15.24 47.66 14.39
N SER A 411 15.67 46.49 14.89
CA SER A 411 16.37 46.32 16.17
C SER A 411 17.83 46.84 16.14
N ARG A 412 18.53 46.70 15.01
CA ARG A 412 19.87 47.29 14.78
C ARG A 412 19.95 48.82 14.92
N ARG A 413 18.81 49.51 14.94
CA ARG A 413 18.74 50.97 15.16
C ARG A 413 18.64 51.36 16.64
N ARG A 414 18.47 50.43 17.57
CA ARG A 414 18.22 50.78 18.98
C ARG A 414 19.23 50.24 19.98
N ASP A 415 19.71 49.00 19.88
CA ASP A 415 20.63 48.46 20.90
C ASP A 415 21.67 47.51 20.28
N ASN A 416 22.94 47.64 20.72
CA ASN A 416 24.12 47.02 20.10
C ASN A 416 24.46 45.61 20.66
N ASP A 417 23.68 45.09 21.61
CA ASP A 417 24.11 43.95 22.44
C ASP A 417 23.36 42.61 22.15
N ASP A 418 22.31 42.61 21.32
CA ASP A 418 21.51 41.40 20.98
C ASP A 418 21.76 40.83 19.56
N ILE A 419 22.78 41.31 18.86
CA ILE A 419 23.01 41.08 17.42
C ILE A 419 23.18 39.58 17.04
N ARG A 420 23.65 38.73 17.94
CA ARG A 420 23.98 37.32 17.63
C ARG A 420 22.75 36.41 17.51
N ALA A 421 21.78 36.54 18.41
CA ALA A 421 20.58 35.70 18.38
C ALA A 421 19.67 36.02 17.18
N ASP A 422 19.64 37.30 16.77
CA ASP A 422 18.93 37.76 15.58
C ASP A 422 19.60 37.27 14.29
N GLN A 423 20.92 37.03 14.28
CA GLN A 423 21.64 36.53 13.10
C GLN A 423 21.39 35.04 12.84
N ASP A 424 21.44 34.20 13.89
CA ASP A 424 21.23 32.75 13.76
C ASP A 424 19.82 32.43 13.22
N ALA A 425 18.79 33.14 13.72
CA ALA A 425 17.41 32.98 13.27
C ALA A 425 17.19 33.42 11.81
N LEU A 426 17.95 34.40 11.32
CA LEU A 426 17.92 34.83 9.91
C LEU A 426 18.65 33.82 9.01
N GLU A 427 19.77 33.27 9.46
CA GLU A 427 20.51 32.24 8.73
C GLU A 427 19.64 30.99 8.53
N ASP A 428 18.91 30.58 9.55
CA ASP A 428 18.00 29.45 9.50
C ASP A 428 16.88 29.63 8.47
N ILE A 429 16.20 30.78 8.47
CA ILE A 429 15.11 31.03 7.52
C ILE A 429 15.64 31.20 6.09
N ASP A 430 16.83 31.77 5.91
CA ASP A 430 17.48 31.89 4.59
C ASP A 430 17.94 30.52 4.06
N ASN A 431 18.44 29.66 4.93
CA ASN A 431 18.79 28.27 4.61
C ASN A 431 17.55 27.49 4.16
N ILE A 432 16.41 27.70 4.82
CA ILE A 432 15.13 27.13 4.41
C ILE A 432 14.72 27.65 3.03
N MET A 433 14.69 28.97 2.83
CA MET A 433 14.26 29.58 1.56
C MET A 433 15.13 29.10 0.39
N SER A 434 16.44 29.01 0.59
CA SER A 434 17.40 28.58 -0.44
C SER A 434 17.38 27.08 -0.71
N THR A 435 17.39 26.24 0.33
CA THR A 435 17.36 24.77 0.20
C THR A 435 16.10 24.31 -0.51
N CYS A 436 14.98 24.98 -0.23
CA CYS A 436 13.68 24.64 -0.75
C CYS A 436 13.32 25.33 -2.07
N GLY A 437 14.16 26.25 -2.56
CA GLY A 437 13.93 26.98 -3.81
C GLY A 437 12.71 27.91 -3.77
N PHE A 438 12.34 28.40 -2.58
CA PHE A 438 11.18 29.28 -2.42
C PHE A 438 11.49 30.68 -2.95
N THR A 439 10.51 31.26 -3.65
CA THR A 439 10.64 32.63 -4.16
C THR A 439 10.38 33.61 -3.02
N SER A 440 11.30 34.57 -2.81
CA SER A 440 11.12 35.64 -1.83
C SER A 440 9.90 36.50 -2.16
N THR A 441 9.19 36.96 -1.13
CA THR A 441 8.07 37.91 -1.25
C THR A 441 8.18 38.99 -0.18
N LYS A 442 7.37 40.05 -0.29
CA LYS A 442 7.28 41.09 0.74
C LYS A 442 6.25 40.74 1.80
N TYR A 443 6.59 40.98 3.06
CA TYR A 443 5.68 40.84 4.17
C TYR A 443 4.43 41.70 3.96
N ASN A 444 3.27 41.12 4.23
CA ASN A 444 2.00 41.82 4.17
C ASN A 444 1.20 41.52 5.46
N PRO A 445 0.93 42.52 6.31
CA PRO A 445 0.14 42.33 7.53
C PRO A 445 -1.24 41.70 7.30
N SER A 446 -1.86 41.91 6.13
CA SER A 446 -3.15 41.31 5.78
C SER A 446 -3.07 39.81 5.46
N ALA A 447 -1.87 39.26 5.25
CA ALA A 447 -1.65 37.83 5.02
C ALA A 447 -1.69 36.99 6.31
N THR A 448 -1.81 37.64 7.48
CA THR A 448 -1.98 36.95 8.77
C THR A 448 -3.23 36.06 8.83
N GLY A 449 -4.26 36.37 8.04
CA GLY A 449 -5.45 35.53 7.91
C GLY A 449 -5.18 34.15 7.30
N GLU A 450 -4.09 33.99 6.53
CA GLU A 450 -3.74 32.72 5.87
C GLU A 450 -3.19 31.67 6.84
N VAL A 451 -2.72 32.10 8.02
CA VAL A 451 -2.15 31.23 9.06
C VAL A 451 -3.04 31.07 10.29
N GLN A 452 -4.15 31.82 10.40
CA GLN A 452 -5.04 31.81 11.57
C GLN A 452 -5.73 30.46 11.83
N SER A 453 -5.93 29.63 10.80
CA SER A 453 -6.54 28.31 10.91
C SER A 453 -5.52 27.17 11.07
N ILE A 454 -4.21 27.48 11.11
CA ILE A 454 -3.15 26.48 11.18
C ILE A 454 -2.80 26.24 12.66
N THR A 455 -3.13 25.06 13.16
CA THR A 455 -2.70 24.59 14.48
C THR A 455 -1.58 23.57 14.29
N ILE A 456 -0.35 23.91 14.69
CA ILE A 456 0.79 23.01 14.62
C ILE A 456 1.11 22.48 16.02
N ALA A 457 0.97 21.17 16.22
CA ALA A 457 1.48 20.48 17.40
C ALA A 457 2.82 19.84 17.02
N ALA A 458 3.92 20.35 17.58
CA ALA A 458 5.26 19.81 17.35
C ALA A 458 5.79 19.20 18.65
N THR A 459 6.20 17.94 18.56
CA THR A 459 6.91 17.24 19.65
C THR A 459 8.39 17.26 19.33
N ALA A 460 9.22 17.74 20.26
CA ALA A 460 10.67 17.75 20.08
C ALA A 460 11.19 16.31 19.88
N ALA A 461 12.03 16.11 18.87
CA ALA A 461 12.72 14.84 18.70
C ALA A 461 13.67 14.61 19.88
N THR A 462 13.59 13.43 20.49
CA THR A 462 14.41 13.03 21.64
C THR A 462 15.51 12.05 21.26
N ASP A 463 15.48 11.53 20.02
CA ASP A 463 16.43 10.52 19.54
C ASP A 463 16.85 10.76 18.08
N ILE A 464 18.10 10.39 17.75
CA ILE A 464 18.69 10.58 16.41
C ILE A 464 18.02 9.75 15.32
N SER A 465 17.39 8.62 15.69
CA SER A 465 16.59 7.79 14.78
C SER A 465 15.32 8.48 14.29
N GLN A 466 14.92 9.59 14.94
CA GLN A 466 13.80 10.44 14.53
C GLN A 466 14.22 11.52 13.51
N LEU A 467 15.51 11.59 13.15
CA LEU A 467 16.03 12.49 12.11
C LEU A 467 16.08 11.77 10.76
N THR A 468 15.40 12.32 9.75
CA THR A 468 15.52 11.85 8.37
C THR A 468 16.62 12.66 7.64
N THR A 469 17.66 11.93 7.21
CA THR A 469 18.77 12.25 6.29
C THR A 469 19.27 13.71 6.16
N THR A 470 20.54 13.95 6.51
CA THR A 470 21.27 15.20 6.24
C THR A 470 21.72 15.29 4.77
N LEU A 471 21.33 16.35 4.04
CA LEU A 471 21.90 16.68 2.73
C LEU A 471 23.19 17.49 2.91
N ALA A 472 24.24 17.15 2.15
CA ALA A 472 25.42 18.00 2.02
C ALA A 472 25.15 19.11 0.99
N GLY A 473 25.28 20.37 1.39
CA GLY A 473 24.98 21.54 0.57
C GLY A 473 25.78 21.58 -0.74
N GLY A 474 25.09 21.88 -1.84
CA GLY A 474 25.68 22.10 -3.16
C GLY A 474 26.57 23.34 -3.20
N SER A 475 27.67 23.26 -3.94
CA SER A 475 28.66 24.31 -4.11
C SER A 475 28.08 25.59 -4.71
N GLN A 476 28.41 26.72 -4.08
CA GLN A 476 28.10 28.08 -4.55
C GLN A 476 28.61 28.33 -5.99
N PRO A 477 27.84 29.01 -6.86
CA PRO A 477 28.38 29.54 -8.11
C PRO A 477 29.34 30.70 -7.82
N ALA A 478 30.48 30.69 -8.51
CA ALA A 478 31.56 31.65 -8.33
C ALA A 478 31.13 33.12 -8.53
N GLN A 479 31.47 33.99 -7.57
CA GLN A 479 31.45 35.43 -7.77
C GLN A 479 32.56 35.85 -8.74
N ILE A 480 32.17 36.52 -9.82
CA ILE A 480 33.07 37.27 -10.69
C ILE A 480 33.28 38.64 -10.04
N SER A 481 34.47 38.88 -9.49
CA SER A 481 34.93 40.23 -9.12
C SER A 481 36.18 40.58 -9.92
N ALA A 482 36.06 41.66 -10.67
CA ALA A 482 37.11 42.27 -11.46
C ALA A 482 38.00 43.19 -10.60
N GLY A 483 39.32 43.09 -10.78
CA GLY A 483 40.25 44.22 -10.73
C GLY A 483 41.09 44.42 -9.46
N GLY A 484 42.43 44.43 -9.64
CA GLY A 484 43.28 45.47 -9.01
C GLY A 484 44.38 45.06 -8.02
N SER A 485 45.46 44.46 -8.55
CA SER A 485 46.90 44.43 -8.17
C SER A 485 47.53 45.20 -6.97
N ASN A 486 48.66 44.61 -6.54
CA ASN A 486 49.80 45.01 -5.67
C ASN A 486 49.65 44.71 -4.16
N GLY A 487 50.48 43.94 -3.46
CA GLY A 487 51.78 43.32 -3.73
C GLY A 487 52.73 43.56 -2.54
N THR A 488 53.07 42.53 -1.74
CA THR A 488 54.38 42.25 -1.08
C THR A 488 54.26 41.15 0.00
N THR A 489 55.40 40.60 0.38
CA THR A 489 55.71 39.20 0.75
C THR A 489 55.94 38.90 2.25
N GLN A 490 55.42 37.73 2.70
CA GLN A 490 55.96 36.74 3.70
C GLN A 490 56.22 37.13 5.19
N PRO A 491 56.40 36.15 6.14
CA PRO A 491 56.10 34.69 6.14
C PRO A 491 55.41 34.11 7.41
N GLY A 492 54.81 32.91 7.26
CA GLY A 492 54.89 31.76 8.20
C GLY A 492 54.11 31.77 9.53
N VAL A 493 53.27 30.74 9.74
CA VAL A 493 53.28 29.79 10.88
C VAL A 493 52.03 28.90 10.80
N THR A 494 52.27 27.59 10.68
CA THR A 494 51.29 26.51 10.79
C THR A 494 50.85 26.34 12.24
N LYS A 495 49.54 26.28 12.54
CA LYS A 495 49.03 25.78 13.82
C LYS A 495 47.82 24.87 13.61
N THR A 496 48.10 23.57 13.76
CA THR A 496 47.13 22.50 14.00
C THR A 496 46.68 22.59 15.46
N THR A 497 45.38 22.55 15.76
CA THR A 497 44.89 22.25 17.12
C THR A 497 43.59 21.47 17.08
N THR A 498 43.70 20.23 17.56
CA THR A 498 42.67 19.25 17.92
C THR A 498 41.69 19.82 18.95
N MET A 499 40.38 19.60 18.79
CA MET A 499 39.39 19.85 19.85
C MET A 499 38.80 18.55 20.40
N THR A 500 39.04 18.34 21.68
CA THR A 500 38.47 17.36 22.61
C THR A 500 37.15 17.88 23.18
N SER A 501 36.07 17.09 23.16
CA SER A 501 34.82 17.40 23.85
C SER A 501 34.79 16.71 25.24
N GLY A 502 34.85 17.52 26.30
CA GLY A 502 34.83 17.09 27.68
C GLY A 502 33.43 16.72 28.19
N SER A 503 33.36 15.60 28.92
CA SER A 503 32.24 15.16 29.74
C SER A 503 32.17 15.97 31.05
N ARG A 504 30.97 16.40 31.46
CA ARG A 504 30.71 16.96 32.79
C ARG A 504 29.61 16.15 33.48
N THR A 505 30.02 15.43 34.52
CA THR A 505 29.17 14.74 35.50
C THR A 505 28.60 15.73 36.50
N ILE A 506 27.31 15.61 36.83
CA ILE A 506 26.72 16.12 38.08
C ILE A 506 25.98 14.95 38.75
N THR A 507 26.35 14.66 39.99
CA THR A 507 25.74 13.67 40.90
C THR A 507 25.09 14.37 42.09
N SER A 508 23.89 13.93 42.51
CA SER A 508 23.57 13.57 43.92
C SER A 508 22.12 13.06 44.03
N THR A 509 21.89 11.76 44.25
CA THR A 509 21.60 11.06 45.54
C THR A 509 20.11 10.97 45.93
N GLY A 510 19.65 9.72 46.12
CA GLY A 510 18.41 9.36 46.83
C GLY A 510 18.15 7.85 46.75
N ALA A 511 18.54 7.12 47.80
CA ALA A 511 18.36 5.66 48.01
C ALA A 511 16.86 5.25 48.02
N ALA A 512 16.41 3.99 47.91
CA ALA A 512 16.98 2.73 48.38
C ALA A 512 16.26 1.50 47.78
N ALA A 513 16.95 0.36 47.93
CA ALA A 513 16.46 -1.00 48.17
C ALA A 513 15.93 -1.86 46.99
N ALA A 514 16.70 -2.92 46.74
CA ALA A 514 16.41 -4.07 45.92
C ALA A 514 15.35 -5.01 46.54
N THR A 515 14.63 -5.75 45.71
CA THR A 515 14.26 -7.15 46.02
C THR A 515 14.07 -7.94 44.72
N ARG A 516 14.56 -9.18 44.78
CA ARG A 516 14.67 -10.16 43.68
C ARG A 516 13.31 -10.70 43.23
N ALA A 517 13.31 -11.19 41.99
CA ALA A 517 12.25 -11.89 41.24
C ALA A 517 11.57 -13.06 41.99
N PRO A 518 10.47 -13.62 41.44
CA PRO A 518 10.69 -14.70 40.46
C PRO A 518 9.79 -14.67 39.21
N VAL A 519 10.34 -15.34 38.20
CA VAL A 519 9.76 -15.83 36.96
C VAL A 519 8.51 -16.66 37.23
N VAL A 520 7.42 -16.40 36.48
CA VAL A 520 6.29 -17.32 36.32
C VAL A 520 6.12 -17.61 34.84
N ALA A 521 6.43 -18.86 34.49
CA ALA A 521 6.11 -19.49 33.21
C ALA A 521 4.60 -19.79 33.17
N TYR A 522 3.90 -19.37 32.12
CA TYR A 522 2.56 -19.86 31.82
C TYR A 522 2.63 -20.90 30.70
N VAL A 523 2.35 -22.14 31.10
CA VAL A 523 2.12 -23.30 30.26
C VAL A 523 0.74 -23.18 29.63
N ALA A 524 0.67 -23.17 28.29
CA ALA A 524 -0.57 -23.30 27.54
C ALA A 524 -1.04 -24.76 27.61
N GLY A 525 -2.09 -25.02 28.40
CA GLY A 525 -2.78 -26.30 28.47
C GLY A 525 -3.78 -26.45 27.31
N ALA A 526 -3.56 -27.47 26.49
CA ALA A 526 -4.54 -27.97 25.53
C ALA A 526 -5.72 -28.63 26.28
N ALA A 527 -6.94 -28.28 25.90
CA ALA A 527 -8.15 -29.00 26.31
C ALA A 527 -8.77 -29.65 25.09
N VAL A 528 -8.53 -30.96 24.97
CA VAL A 528 -9.28 -31.91 24.16
C VAL A 528 -10.57 -32.23 24.93
N ALA A 529 -11.72 -32.14 24.27
CA ALA A 529 -12.96 -32.74 24.75
C ALA A 529 -13.70 -33.35 23.57
N GLY A 530 -13.58 -34.68 23.44
CA GLY A 530 -14.51 -35.55 22.74
C GLY A 530 -15.14 -36.51 23.73
N GLY A 531 -16.41 -36.87 23.51
CA GLY A 531 -17.16 -37.89 24.24
C GLY A 531 -18.66 -37.55 24.27
N LEU A 532 -19.46 -37.96 23.28
CA LEU A 532 -20.25 -39.21 23.15
C LEU A 532 -21.44 -39.35 24.13
N MET A 533 -22.58 -39.78 23.55
CA MET A 533 -23.81 -40.35 24.14
C MET A 533 -24.88 -39.39 24.69
N LEU A 534 -25.85 -38.99 23.84
CA LEU A 534 -27.19 -39.59 23.71
C LEU A 534 -28.00 -38.84 22.64
#